data_AF-A0A0V1MMM6-F1
#
_entry.id   AF-A0A0V1MMM6-F1
#
_cell.length_a   1.000
_cell.length_b   1.000
_cell.length_c   1.000
_cell.angle_alpha   90.00
_cell.angle_beta   90.00
_cell.angle_gamma   90.00
#
_symmetry.space_group_name_H-M   'P 1'
#
loop_
_entity.id
_entity.type
_entity.pdbx_description
1 polymer ?
#
loop_
_entity_poly.entity_id
_entity_poly.type
_entity_poly.pdbx_seq_one_letter_code
_entity_poly.pdbx_strand_id
1 'polypeptide(L)'
;MENSVPNIVEINEVLVGINETSWQVKSYLGKGCFGAIVLAVNKKTGQEAALKLEDANQEIRRLKLEVEVLLELAEIKSTHSCVVYDRGRKDDKFNWVAMSLVGKSLMQLQTEVKRKFTLRTALHLAIETLEGISDLHRAGYLHRDIKPANFAIGLPPNCRQIYILDFAASCPVFLFTAKTIAPKQPLPK
;
A
#
# COMPACT_ATOMS: atom_id res chain seq x y z
N MET A 1 16.31 5.62 -20.43
CA MET A 1 15.03 5.33 -21.11
C MET A 1 13.97 6.03 -20.29
N GLU A 2 13.28 6.98 -20.89
CA GLU A 2 12.45 7.98 -20.19
C GLU A 2 11.42 7.35 -19.25
N ASN A 3 11.46 7.77 -17.99
CA ASN A 3 10.40 7.56 -17.00
C ASN A 3 9.18 8.40 -17.39
N SER A 4 8.52 8.08 -18.51
CA SER A 4 7.24 8.69 -18.82
C SER A 4 6.22 8.19 -17.82
N VAL A 5 5.57 9.13 -17.13
CA VAL A 5 4.43 8.80 -16.29
C VAL A 5 3.34 8.25 -17.22
N PRO A 6 2.63 7.16 -16.85
CA PRO A 6 1.54 6.64 -17.66
C PRO A 6 0.53 7.76 -17.96
N ASN A 7 -0.20 7.67 -19.09
CA ASN A 7 -1.25 8.63 -19.53
C ASN A 7 -2.38 8.92 -18.50
N ILE A 8 -2.28 8.36 -17.29
CA ILE A 8 -3.18 8.56 -16.17
C ILE A 8 -2.90 9.88 -15.44
N VAL A 9 -1.63 10.30 -15.29
CA VAL A 9 -1.25 11.50 -14.54
C VAL A 9 0.03 12.14 -15.10
N GLU A 10 0.19 13.46 -14.94
CA GLU A 10 1.37 14.20 -15.42
C GLU A 10 2.33 14.61 -14.28
N ILE A 11 3.62 14.80 -14.61
CA ILE A 11 4.58 15.38 -13.66
C ILE A 11 4.17 16.83 -13.36
N ASN A 12 4.28 17.24 -12.09
CA ASN A 12 3.83 18.52 -11.54
C ASN A 12 2.31 18.71 -11.45
N GLU A 13 1.51 17.76 -11.92
CA GLU A 13 0.07 17.76 -11.67
C GLU A 13 -0.21 17.78 -10.16
N VAL A 14 -1.23 18.53 -9.75
CA VAL A 14 -1.63 18.66 -8.35
C VAL A 14 -2.95 17.93 -8.15
N LEU A 15 -2.92 16.94 -7.26
CA LEU A 15 -4.09 16.17 -6.85
C LEU A 15 -4.56 16.66 -5.49
N VAL A 16 -5.84 17.00 -5.39
CA VAL A 16 -6.47 17.47 -4.15
C VAL A 16 -7.26 16.33 -3.52
N GLY A 17 -6.89 15.96 -2.30
CA GLY A 17 -7.53 14.87 -1.57
C GLY A 17 -8.78 15.30 -0.82
N ILE A 18 -9.48 14.34 -0.24
CA ILE A 18 -10.72 14.57 0.52
C ILE A 18 -10.48 15.41 1.78
N ASN A 19 -9.26 15.43 2.30
CA ASN A 19 -8.88 16.24 3.46
C ASN A 19 -8.34 17.63 3.04
N GLU A 20 -8.65 18.08 1.82
CA GLU A 20 -8.17 19.36 1.24
C GLU A 20 -6.64 19.50 1.22
N THR A 21 -5.93 18.37 1.19
CA THR A 21 -4.48 18.35 1.02
C THR A 21 -4.11 18.34 -0.46
N SER A 22 -3.06 19.08 -0.82
CA SER A 22 -2.60 19.21 -2.21
C SER A 22 -1.30 18.44 -2.40
N TRP A 23 -1.33 17.40 -3.23
CA TRP A 23 -0.19 16.54 -3.55
C TRP A 23 0.31 16.83 -4.96
N GLN A 24 1.55 17.29 -5.08
CA GLN A 24 2.17 17.53 -6.37
C GLN A 24 2.98 16.30 -6.82
N VAL A 25 2.64 15.75 -7.98
CA VAL A 25 3.35 14.61 -8.59
C VAL A 25 4.77 15.02 -8.96
N LYS A 26 5.76 14.20 -8.60
CA LYS A 26 7.19 14.45 -8.82
C LYS A 26 7.81 13.48 -9.82
N SER A 27 7.60 12.19 -9.64
CA SER A 27 8.22 11.17 -10.49
C SER A 27 7.45 9.86 -10.48
N TYR A 28 7.67 9.04 -11.49
CA TYR A 28 7.13 7.69 -11.55
C TYR A 28 7.97 6.74 -10.68
N LEU A 29 7.31 5.92 -9.86
CA LEU A 29 7.96 4.92 -9.00
C LEU A 29 7.79 3.49 -9.53
N GLY A 30 6.67 3.18 -10.17
CA GLY A 30 6.43 1.84 -10.70
C GLY A 30 5.00 1.59 -11.16
N LYS A 31 4.80 0.40 -11.73
CA LYS A 31 3.50 -0.03 -12.26
C LYS A 31 2.73 -0.77 -11.16
N GLY A 32 1.51 -0.33 -10.87
CA GLY A 32 0.58 -1.10 -10.04
C GLY A 32 -0.19 -2.11 -10.89
N CYS A 33 -0.83 -3.10 -10.27
CA CYS A 33 -1.66 -4.07 -11.00
C CYS A 33 -2.79 -3.40 -11.82
N PHE A 34 -3.35 -2.29 -11.32
CA PHE A 34 -4.51 -1.61 -11.90
C PHE A 34 -4.24 -0.14 -12.27
N GLY A 35 -2.96 0.26 -12.35
CA GLY A 35 -2.58 1.63 -12.66
C GLY A 35 -1.10 1.93 -12.40
N ALA A 36 -0.83 3.06 -11.74
CA ALA A 36 0.50 3.60 -11.58
C ALA A 36 0.81 3.93 -10.12
N ILE A 37 2.09 3.89 -9.75
CA ILE A 37 2.60 4.38 -8.47
C ILE A 37 3.54 5.53 -8.77
N VAL A 38 3.28 6.70 -8.18
CA VAL A 38 4.08 7.91 -8.37
C VAL A 38 4.53 8.48 -7.02
N LEU A 39 5.68 9.14 -7.01
CA LEU A 39 6.12 9.96 -5.89
C LEU A 39 5.38 11.29 -5.96
N ALA A 40 4.82 11.74 -4.84
CA ALA A 40 4.26 13.08 -4.73
C ALA A 40 4.68 13.74 -3.42
N VAL A 41 4.57 15.06 -3.39
CA VAL A 41 4.91 15.88 -2.22
C VAL A 41 3.70 16.72 -1.85
N ASN A 42 3.33 16.71 -0.56
CA ASN A 42 2.34 17.61 -0.03
C ASN A 42 2.85 19.05 -0.11
N LYS A 43 2.14 19.92 -0.83
CA LYS A 43 2.58 21.31 -1.08
C LYS A 43 2.63 22.17 0.18
N LYS A 44 1.86 21.84 1.22
CA LYS A 44 1.83 22.58 2.49
C LYS A 44 2.90 22.11 3.44
N THR A 45 3.06 20.80 3.61
CA THR A 45 3.94 20.22 4.65
C THR A 45 5.31 19.80 4.13
N GLY A 46 5.48 19.67 2.80
CA GLY A 46 6.69 19.08 2.21
C GLY A 46 6.79 17.56 2.40
N GLN A 47 5.77 16.92 2.98
CA GLN A 47 5.76 15.48 3.21
C GLN A 47 5.73 14.71 1.88
N GLU A 48 6.63 13.74 1.73
CA GLU A 48 6.65 12.84 0.58
C GLU A 48 5.71 11.64 0.79
N ALA A 49 5.10 11.17 -0.30
CA ALA A 49 4.21 10.01 -0.31
C ALA A 49 4.31 9.22 -1.62
N ALA A 50 4.01 7.92 -1.53
CA ALA A 50 3.65 7.13 -2.69
C ALA A 50 2.16 7.33 -2.98
N LEU A 51 1.83 7.74 -4.20
CA LEU A 51 0.46 7.80 -4.69
C LEU A 51 0.20 6.59 -5.57
N LYS A 52 -0.69 5.71 -5.12
CA LYS A 52 -1.20 4.60 -5.93
C LYS A 52 -2.46 5.06 -6.64
N LEU A 53 -2.44 4.97 -7.97
CA LEU A 53 -3.50 5.40 -8.87
C LEU A 53 -4.21 4.18 -9.46
N GLU A 54 -5.53 4.22 -9.50
CA GLU A 54 -6.38 3.20 -10.13
C GLU A 54 -7.34 3.88 -11.11
N ASP A 55 -7.28 3.48 -12.38
CA ASP A 55 -8.18 3.99 -13.42
C ASP A 55 -9.64 3.66 -13.07
N ALA A 56 -10.49 4.68 -13.06
CA ALA A 56 -11.88 4.56 -12.66
C ALA A 56 -12.71 3.73 -13.67
N ASN A 57 -12.25 3.56 -14.91
CA ASN A 57 -12.94 2.78 -15.93
C ASN A 57 -12.61 1.28 -15.86
N GLN A 58 -11.73 0.85 -14.96
CA GLN A 58 -11.44 -0.56 -14.76
C GLN A 58 -12.68 -1.29 -14.22
N GLU A 59 -12.95 -2.46 -14.79
CA GLU A 59 -14.07 -3.34 -14.39
C GLU A 59 -13.88 -3.86 -12.95
N ILE A 60 -12.62 -4.13 -12.58
CA ILE A 60 -12.24 -4.59 -11.25
C ILE A 60 -11.53 -3.44 -10.53
N ARG A 61 -12.23 -2.83 -9.57
CA ARG A 61 -11.71 -1.76 -8.70
C ARG A 61 -11.37 -2.32 -7.33
N ARG A 62 -10.10 -2.28 -6.94
CA ARG A 62 -9.57 -2.87 -5.70
C ARG A 62 -8.94 -1.84 -4.77
N LEU A 63 -8.66 -0.62 -5.24
CA LEU A 63 -8.06 0.42 -4.43
C LEU A 63 -8.92 0.77 -3.20
N LYS A 64 -10.25 0.75 -3.35
CA LYS A 64 -11.17 0.98 -2.22
C LYS A 64 -10.98 -0.05 -1.10
N LEU A 65 -10.87 -1.34 -1.45
CA LEU A 65 -10.60 -2.41 -0.49
C LEU A 65 -9.23 -2.25 0.15
N GLU A 66 -8.21 -1.90 -0.64
CA GLU A 66 -6.86 -1.70 -0.11
C GLU A 66 -6.81 -0.56 0.93
N VAL A 67 -7.49 0.55 0.66
CA VAL A 67 -7.62 1.65 1.62
C VAL A 67 -8.36 1.19 2.87
N GLU A 68 -9.44 0.41 2.74
CA GLU A 68 -10.18 -0.13 3.89
C GLU A 68 -9.26 -0.99 4.78
N VAL A 69 -8.52 -1.94 4.20
CA VAL A 69 -7.59 -2.80 4.93
C VAL A 69 -6.50 -1.98 5.64
N LEU A 70 -5.93 -0.98 4.97
CA LEU A 70 -4.92 -0.10 5.56
C LEU A 70 -5.47 0.70 6.76
N LEU A 71 -6.72 1.18 6.67
CA LEU A 71 -7.36 1.89 7.77
C LEU A 71 -7.61 0.96 8.97
N GLU A 72 -8.08 -0.26 8.74
CA GLU A 72 -8.29 -1.25 9.82
C GLU A 72 -6.98 -1.66 10.50
N LEU A 73 -5.89 -1.80 9.72
CA LEU A 73 -4.54 -2.04 10.24
C LEU A 73 -4.04 -0.85 11.10
N ALA A 74 -4.38 0.38 10.72
CA ALA A 74 -4.05 1.57 11.50
C ALA A 74 -4.83 1.61 12.84
N GLU A 75 -6.11 1.21 12.86
CA GLU A 75 -6.92 1.14 14.08
C GLU A 75 -6.34 0.17 15.11
N ILE A 76 -5.84 -0.99 14.67
CA ILE A 76 -5.14 -1.94 15.55
C ILE A 76 -3.67 -1.57 15.81
N LYS A 77 -3.22 -0.42 15.32
CA LYS A 77 -1.85 0.11 15.45
C LYS A 77 -0.78 -0.83 14.92
N SER A 78 -1.06 -1.54 13.82
CA SER A 78 -0.05 -2.36 13.17
C SER A 78 1.10 -1.47 12.67
N THR A 79 2.33 -1.92 12.93
CA THR A 79 3.53 -1.24 12.44
C THR A 79 4.01 -1.80 11.11
N HIS A 80 3.32 -2.81 10.56
CA HIS A 80 3.69 -3.51 9.34
C HIS A 80 2.87 -3.09 8.11
N SER A 81 2.17 -1.95 8.16
CA SER A 81 1.39 -1.42 7.05
C SER A 81 1.73 0.03 6.75
N CYS A 82 1.54 0.43 5.50
CA CYS A 82 1.69 1.84 5.13
C CYS A 82 0.64 2.71 5.83
N VAL A 83 1.02 3.93 6.19
CA VAL A 83 0.08 4.92 6.72
C VAL A 83 -0.60 5.61 5.54
N VAL A 84 -1.93 5.70 5.57
CA VAL A 84 -2.71 6.48 4.60
C VAL A 84 -2.72 7.94 5.04
N TYR A 85 -2.26 8.84 4.18
CA TYR A 85 -2.26 10.27 4.45
C TYR A 85 -3.51 10.97 3.91
N ASP A 86 -3.92 10.62 2.69
CA ASP A 86 -5.14 11.13 2.07
C ASP A 86 -5.56 10.21 0.92
N ARG A 87 -6.76 10.43 0.38
CA ARG A 87 -7.28 9.77 -0.81
C ARG A 87 -8.13 10.74 -1.62
N GLY A 88 -8.35 10.44 -2.88
CA GLY A 88 -9.17 11.29 -3.72
C GLY A 88 -9.57 10.64 -5.02
N ARG A 89 -10.34 11.41 -5.79
CA ARG A 89 -10.77 11.06 -7.15
C ARG A 89 -10.54 12.28 -8.04
N LYS A 90 -10.01 12.06 -9.23
CA LYS A 90 -9.72 13.12 -10.20
C LYS A 90 -10.64 13.00 -11.41
N ASP A 91 -11.58 13.95 -11.55
CA ASP A 91 -12.45 14.16 -12.72
C ASP A 91 -13.07 12.89 -13.30
N ASP A 92 -13.49 11.97 -12.43
CA ASP A 92 -13.97 10.62 -12.77
C ASP A 92 -13.00 9.73 -13.58
N LYS A 93 -11.76 10.18 -13.83
CA LYS A 93 -10.73 9.45 -14.58
C LYS A 93 -10.04 8.37 -13.75
N PHE A 94 -9.67 8.69 -12.51
CA PHE A 94 -8.98 7.75 -11.64
C PHE A 94 -9.20 8.07 -10.16
N ASN A 95 -9.10 7.02 -9.34
CA ASN A 95 -9.02 7.10 -7.90
C ASN A 95 -7.55 7.04 -7.47
N TRP A 96 -7.24 7.64 -6.33
CA TRP A 96 -5.90 7.60 -5.79
C TRP A 96 -5.87 7.60 -4.26
N VAL A 97 -4.79 7.09 -3.71
CA VAL A 97 -4.46 7.14 -2.29
C VAL A 97 -3.01 7.57 -2.13
N ALA A 98 -2.77 8.54 -1.24
CA ALA A 98 -1.44 8.91 -0.78
C ALA A 98 -1.10 8.11 0.48
N MET A 99 0.02 7.41 0.45
CA MET A 99 0.49 6.57 1.56
C MET A 99 1.99 6.76 1.82
N SER A 100 2.45 6.34 3.00
CA SER A 100 3.86 6.38 3.37
C SER A 100 4.75 5.67 2.35
N LEU A 101 5.91 6.27 2.05
CA LEU A 101 6.94 5.63 1.24
C LEU A 101 7.61 4.50 2.02
N VAL A 102 8.00 3.46 1.29
CA VAL A 102 8.78 2.33 1.79
C VAL A 102 10.02 2.15 0.93
N GLY A 103 10.99 1.41 1.46
CA GLY A 103 12.20 1.04 0.74
C GLY A 103 11.97 -0.09 -0.25
N LYS A 104 13.06 -0.81 -0.55
CA LYS A 104 13.06 -1.88 -1.56
C LYS A 104 12.21 -3.07 -1.10
N SER A 105 11.58 -3.75 -2.07
CA SER A 105 10.91 -5.02 -1.80
C SER A 105 11.90 -6.14 -1.52
N LEU A 106 11.46 -7.20 -0.85
CA LEU A 106 12.30 -8.37 -0.61
C LEU A 106 12.73 -9.04 -1.93
N MET A 107 11.90 -8.97 -2.97
CA MET A 107 12.27 -9.41 -4.32
C MET A 107 13.46 -8.62 -4.90
N GLN A 108 13.46 -7.28 -4.74
CA GLN A 108 14.56 -6.43 -5.17
C GLN A 108 15.83 -6.72 -4.36
N LEU A 109 15.71 -6.82 -3.03
CA LEU A 109 16.83 -7.15 -2.16
C LEU A 109 17.44 -8.52 -2.47
N GLN A 110 16.61 -9.54 -2.74
CA GLN A 110 17.09 -10.86 -3.16
C GLN A 110 17.92 -10.78 -4.44
N THR A 111 17.54 -9.93 -5.38
CA THR A 111 18.26 -9.76 -6.64
C THR A 111 19.65 -9.17 -6.41
N GLU A 112 19.79 -8.25 -5.44
CA GLU A 112 21.07 -7.62 -5.08
C GLU A 112 22.04 -8.59 -4.39
N VAL A 113 21.54 -9.57 -3.65
CA VAL A 113 22.35 -10.55 -2.89
C VAL A 113 22.51 -11.90 -3.60
N LYS A 114 22.43 -11.94 -4.94
CA LYS A 114 22.55 -13.18 -5.73
C LYS A 114 21.54 -14.27 -5.29
N ARG A 115 20.33 -13.85 -4.93
CA ARG A 115 19.17 -14.68 -4.54
C ARG A 115 19.34 -15.50 -3.26
N LYS A 116 20.34 -15.21 -2.42
CA LYS A 116 20.52 -15.90 -1.13
C LYS A 116 20.74 -14.91 0.01
N PHE A 117 19.80 -14.88 0.94
CA PHE A 117 19.99 -14.23 2.22
C PHE A 117 20.81 -15.12 3.16
N THR A 118 21.55 -14.49 4.08
CA THR A 118 22.14 -15.23 5.22
C THR A 118 21.03 -15.80 6.10
N LEU A 119 21.34 -16.84 6.88
CA LEU A 119 20.39 -17.41 7.84
C LEU A 119 19.84 -16.35 8.81
N ARG A 120 20.71 -15.46 9.32
CA ARG A 120 20.32 -14.37 10.21
C ARG A 120 19.29 -13.43 9.57
N THR A 121 19.55 -13.02 8.33
CA THR A 121 18.61 -12.17 7.57
C THR A 121 17.30 -12.90 7.30
N ALA A 122 17.36 -14.17 6.88
CA ALA A 122 16.17 -14.95 6.60
C ALA A 122 15.27 -15.11 7.84
N LEU A 123 15.86 -15.37 9.01
CA LEU A 123 15.13 -15.47 10.28
C LEU A 123 14.49 -14.15 10.68
N HIS A 124 15.22 -13.03 10.57
CA HIS A 124 14.67 -11.69 10.84
C HIS A 124 13.48 -11.39 9.93
N LEU A 125 13.63 -11.63 8.62
CA LEU A 125 12.56 -11.44 7.64
C LEU A 125 11.35 -12.35 7.92
N ALA A 126 11.58 -13.59 8.36
CA ALA A 126 10.49 -14.51 8.69
C ALA A 126 9.69 -14.01 9.89
N ILE A 127 10.35 -13.51 10.94
CA ILE A 127 9.69 -12.97 12.13
C ILE A 127 8.83 -11.75 11.74
N GLU A 128 9.41 -10.74 11.12
CA GLU A 128 8.71 -9.51 10.75
C GLU A 128 7.55 -9.75 9.77
N THR A 129 7.72 -10.67 8.81
CA THR A 129 6.63 -10.98 7.86
C THR A 129 5.49 -11.74 8.55
N LEU A 130 5.80 -12.67 9.46
CA LEU A 130 4.78 -13.39 10.23
C LEU A 130 4.03 -12.47 11.21
N GLU A 131 4.71 -11.51 11.83
CA GLU A 131 4.09 -10.50 12.68
C GLU A 131 3.11 -9.63 11.90
N GLY A 132 3.53 -9.11 10.74
CA GLY A 132 2.62 -8.35 9.86
C GLY A 132 1.42 -9.17 9.36
N ILE A 133 1.62 -10.44 9.01
CA ILE A 133 0.53 -11.34 8.61
C ILE A 133 -0.42 -11.58 9.79
N SER A 134 0.12 -11.75 11.00
CA SER A 134 -0.68 -11.90 12.21
C SER A 134 -1.53 -10.67 12.48
N ASP A 135 -1.00 -9.47 12.25
CA ASP A 135 -1.77 -8.23 12.38
C ASP A 135 -2.90 -8.15 11.36
N LEU A 136 -2.63 -8.50 10.10
CA LEU A 136 -3.67 -8.57 9.06
C LEU A 136 -4.80 -9.54 9.43
N HIS A 137 -4.45 -10.70 10.01
CA HIS A 137 -5.43 -11.66 10.49
C HIS A 137 -6.25 -11.12 11.67
N ARG A 138 -5.63 -10.37 12.60
CA ARG A 138 -6.33 -9.70 13.71
C ARG A 138 -7.28 -8.61 13.21
N ALA A 139 -6.92 -7.91 12.13
CA ALA A 139 -7.79 -6.97 11.44
C ALA A 139 -8.93 -7.67 10.67
N GLY A 140 -8.95 -9.00 10.63
CA GLY A 140 -10.03 -9.78 10.03
C GLY A 140 -9.87 -10.01 8.53
N TYR A 141 -8.65 -9.98 7.97
CA TYR A 141 -8.42 -10.19 6.54
C TYR A 141 -7.39 -11.31 6.28
N LEU A 142 -7.52 -12.00 5.14
CA LEU A 142 -6.46 -12.82 4.54
C LEU A 142 -5.86 -12.05 3.37
N HIS A 143 -4.52 -12.02 3.27
CA HIS A 143 -3.83 -11.36 2.15
C HIS A 143 -4.05 -12.06 0.80
N ARG A 144 -3.97 -13.40 0.80
CA ARG A 144 -4.07 -14.29 -0.38
C ARG A 144 -3.02 -14.13 -1.49
N ASP A 145 -2.03 -13.25 -1.35
CA ASP A 145 -0.95 -13.03 -2.34
C ASP A 145 0.41 -12.84 -1.63
N ILE A 146 0.81 -13.83 -0.85
CA ILE A 146 2.06 -13.80 -0.08
C ILE A 146 3.24 -14.14 -1.00
N LYS A 147 4.04 -13.13 -1.34
CA LYS A 147 5.25 -13.27 -2.17
C LYS A 147 6.28 -12.18 -1.85
N PRO A 148 7.58 -12.37 -2.12
CA PRO A 148 8.63 -11.38 -1.79
C PRO A 148 8.42 -9.98 -2.39
N ALA A 149 7.65 -9.85 -3.47
CA ALA A 149 7.34 -8.56 -4.09
C ALA A 149 6.38 -7.70 -3.24
N ASN A 150 5.57 -8.33 -2.39
CA ASN A 150 4.55 -7.67 -1.56
C ASN A 150 5.05 -7.36 -0.14
N PHE A 151 6.34 -7.53 0.11
CA PHE A 151 6.98 -7.13 1.35
C PHE A 151 8.13 -6.18 1.05
N ALA A 152 8.21 -5.07 1.78
CA ALA A 152 9.27 -4.09 1.61
C ALA A 152 9.87 -3.68 2.96
N ILE A 153 11.14 -3.29 2.94
CA ILE A 153 11.79 -2.71 4.12
C ILE A 153 11.33 -1.26 4.33
N GLY A 154 11.41 -0.76 5.56
CA GLY A 154 11.25 0.66 5.83
C GLY A 154 12.37 1.51 5.23
N LEU A 155 12.11 2.82 5.13
CA LEU A 155 13.14 3.83 4.89
C LEU A 155 13.91 4.11 6.20
N PRO A 156 15.15 4.65 6.13
CA PRO A 156 15.87 5.07 7.33
C PRO A 156 15.02 6.00 8.21
N PRO A 157 14.99 5.80 9.54
CA PRO A 157 15.79 4.85 10.34
C PRO A 157 15.21 3.43 10.46
N ASN A 158 14.03 3.16 9.88
CA ASN A 158 13.25 1.94 10.06
C ASN A 158 13.62 0.79 9.08
N CYS A 159 14.88 0.72 8.62
CA CYS A 159 15.31 -0.25 7.60
C CYS A 159 15.17 -1.73 8.02
N ARG A 160 14.95 -2.00 9.31
CA ARG A 160 14.75 -3.36 9.84
C ARG A 160 13.28 -3.78 9.88
N GLN A 161 12.36 -2.82 9.73
CA GLN A 161 10.94 -3.08 9.74
C GLN A 161 10.46 -3.55 8.37
N ILE A 162 9.55 -4.53 8.35
CA ILE A 162 8.88 -4.96 7.12
C ILE A 162 7.46 -4.41 7.03
N TYR A 163 7.14 -3.91 5.84
CA TYR A 163 5.82 -3.45 5.45
C TYR A 163 5.20 -4.44 4.46
N ILE A 164 3.93 -4.76 4.70
CA ILE A 164 3.08 -5.52 3.79
C ILE A 164 2.45 -4.55 2.79
N LEU A 165 2.54 -4.92 1.52
CA LEU A 165 2.06 -4.14 0.39
C LEU A 165 0.99 -4.91 -0.37
N ASP A 166 0.18 -4.18 -1.14
CA ASP A 166 -0.80 -4.71 -2.09
C ASP A 166 -1.89 -5.60 -1.49
N PHE A 167 -2.85 -4.96 -0.82
CA PHE A 167 -4.03 -5.62 -0.26
C PHE A 167 -5.15 -5.84 -1.27
N ALA A 168 -4.90 -5.60 -2.56
CA ALA A 168 -5.92 -5.62 -3.61
C ALA A 168 -6.62 -6.98 -3.76
N ALA A 169 -5.96 -8.07 -3.38
CA ALA A 169 -6.53 -9.42 -3.38
C ALA A 169 -7.01 -9.87 -1.99
N SER A 170 -7.02 -9.01 -0.98
CA SER A 170 -7.39 -9.41 0.38
C SER A 170 -8.86 -9.85 0.46
N CYS A 171 -9.18 -10.67 1.44
CA CYS A 171 -10.54 -11.13 1.68
C CYS A 171 -10.87 -11.03 3.16
N PRO A 172 -12.01 -10.41 3.53
CA PRO A 172 -12.45 -10.42 4.92
C PRO A 172 -12.74 -11.86 5.35
N VAL A 173 -12.28 -12.21 6.54
CA VAL A 173 -12.58 -13.48 7.20
C VAL A 173 -13.69 -13.24 8.19
N PHE A 174 -14.74 -14.04 8.09
CA PHE A 174 -15.69 -14.16 9.19
C PHE A 174 -15.04 -15.01 10.29
N LEU A 175 -14.36 -14.35 11.22
CA LEU A 175 -13.98 -14.98 12.48
C LEU A 175 -15.28 -15.26 13.25
N PHE A 176 -15.74 -16.52 13.22
CA PHE A 176 -16.66 -17.06 14.22
C PHE A 176 -15.91 -17.19 15.56
N THR A 177 -15.54 -16.06 16.17
CA THR A 177 -15.08 -16.06 17.57
C THR A 177 -16.29 -15.76 18.46
N ALA A 178 -16.32 -16.36 19.65
CA ALA A 178 -17.48 -16.41 20.56
C ALA A 178 -17.95 -15.06 21.14
N LYS A 179 -17.59 -13.93 20.51
CA LYS A 179 -18.21 -12.63 20.70
C LYS A 179 -18.62 -12.14 19.32
N THR A 180 -19.92 -12.12 19.09
CA THR A 180 -20.59 -11.65 17.88
C THR A 180 -20.00 -10.31 17.42
N ILE A 181 -19.13 -10.35 16.41
CA ILE A 181 -18.89 -9.19 15.55
C ILE A 181 -19.97 -9.25 14.48
N ALA A 182 -20.84 -8.25 14.45
CA ALA A 182 -21.90 -8.17 13.44
C ALA A 182 -21.28 -8.12 12.04
N PRO A 183 -21.96 -8.69 11.02
CA PRO A 183 -21.47 -8.62 9.64
C PRO A 183 -21.31 -7.15 9.23
N LYS A 184 -20.12 -6.78 8.73
CA LYS A 184 -19.97 -5.51 7.99
C LYS A 184 -20.87 -5.62 6.76
N GLN A 185 -21.89 -4.78 6.69
CA GLN A 185 -22.81 -4.76 5.55
C GLN A 185 -22.01 -4.48 4.27
N PRO A 186 -22.29 -5.18 3.16
CA PRO A 186 -21.73 -4.80 1.87
C PRO A 186 -22.19 -3.37 1.56
N LEU A 187 -21.24 -2.54 1.13
CA LEU A 187 -21.51 -1.16 0.74
C LEU A 187 -22.56 -1.12 -0.38
N PRO A 188 -23.47 -0.12 -0.38
CA PRO A 188 -24.39 0.09 -1.49
C PRO A 188 -23.60 0.35 -2.78
N LYS A 189 -24.15 -0.16 -3.89
CA LYS A 189 -23.60 -0.06 -5.25
C LYS A 189 -23.45 1.39 -5.70
#